data_AF-A0A1S3HFC3-F1
#
_entry.id   AF-A0A1S3HFC3-F1
#
_cell.length_a   1.000
_cell.length_b   1.000
_cell.length_c   1.000
_cell.angle_alpha   90.00
_cell.angle_beta   90.00
_cell.angle_gamma   90.00
#
_symmetry.space_group_name_H-M   'P 1'
#
loop_
_entity.id
_entity.type
_entity.pdbx_description
1 polymer ?
#
loop_
_entity_poly.entity_id
_entity_poly.type
_entity_poly.pdbx_seq_one_letter_code
_entity_poly.pdbx_strand_id
1 'polypeptide(L)'
;MGLKAIVKQPTDNEMGSGCTLCEGCEATHRKSVSGGVQEREILTDKILYKLATEYVGSTWHDVGMCLGIPAATLDLIEKNQESPKKKKFEVFRQWKMSSNKPENIKLAELKKAFYDCNRQDLVTALEELLSGEATGGKFLTQ
;
A
#
# COMPACT_ATOMS: atom_id res chain seq x y z
N MET A 1 -35.55 44.42 -22.69
CA MET A 1 -34.13 44.07 -22.99
C MET A 1 -33.28 44.41 -21.79
N GLY A 2 -32.34 43.54 -21.41
CA GLY A 2 -31.23 43.88 -20.52
C GLY A 2 -31.28 43.28 -19.12
N LEU A 3 -30.89 42.02 -19.00
CA LEU A 3 -30.37 41.45 -17.74
C LEU A 3 -29.02 42.14 -17.45
N LYS A 4 -28.79 42.58 -16.20
CA LYS A 4 -27.44 42.89 -15.71
C LYS A 4 -27.17 42.17 -14.39
N ALA A 5 -25.94 41.67 -14.34
CA ALA A 5 -25.44 40.60 -13.50
C ALA A 5 -25.19 40.98 -12.04
N ILE A 6 -25.11 39.92 -11.24
CA ILE A 6 -24.70 39.84 -9.84
C ILE A 6 -23.16 39.93 -9.77
N VAL A 7 -22.60 40.54 -8.71
CA VAL A 7 -21.65 39.91 -7.76
C VAL A 7 -21.02 40.97 -6.82
N LYS A 8 -21.36 40.77 -5.53
CA LYS A 8 -20.75 41.20 -4.25
C LYS A 8 -19.23 40.86 -4.21
N GLN A 9 -18.30 41.42 -3.42
CA GLN A 9 -18.25 42.27 -2.22
C GLN A 9 -16.73 42.58 -1.94
N PRO A 10 -16.34 43.24 -0.82
CA PRO A 10 -15.20 44.14 -0.78
C PRO A 10 -13.97 43.58 -0.03
N THR A 11 -13.08 44.55 0.20
CA THR A 11 -11.69 44.64 0.63
C THR A 11 -11.36 44.22 2.06
N ASP A 12 -10.03 44.24 2.28
CA ASP A 12 -9.29 44.44 3.53
C ASP A 12 -8.78 43.17 4.22
N ASN A 13 -7.47 42.94 4.10
CA ASN A 13 -6.69 42.60 5.29
C ASN A 13 -5.21 42.99 5.16
N GLU A 14 -4.88 44.06 5.87
CA GLU A 14 -3.69 44.35 6.67
C GLU A 14 -2.32 43.80 6.24
N MET A 15 -1.49 44.77 5.86
CA MET A 15 -0.05 44.73 5.73
C MET A 15 0.58 44.96 7.11
N GLY A 16 1.35 43.99 7.61
CA GLY A 16 2.06 44.12 8.88
C GLY A 16 3.19 43.12 9.08
N SER A 17 4.29 43.63 9.61
CA SER A 17 5.43 42.94 10.20
C SER A 17 6.61 42.60 9.28
N GLY A 18 7.66 43.42 9.40
CA GLY A 18 8.93 43.23 8.71
C GLY A 18 9.80 42.14 9.32
N CYS A 19 10.89 41.86 8.61
CA CYS A 19 12.13 41.34 9.18
C CYS A 19 13.31 41.91 8.40
N THR A 20 14.21 42.50 9.15
CA THR A 20 15.48 43.10 8.77
C THR A 20 16.45 42.06 8.22
N LEU A 21 17.24 42.52 7.26
CA LEU A 21 18.42 41.87 6.69
C LEU A 21 19.31 41.32 7.82
N CYS A 22 19.54 40.01 7.86
CA CYS A 22 20.58 39.41 8.70
C CYS A 22 21.71 38.98 7.76
N GLU A 23 22.78 39.78 7.74
CA GLU A 23 24.07 39.39 7.16
C GLU A 23 24.75 38.39 8.12
N GLY A 24 25.19 37.24 7.59
CA GLY A 24 26.08 36.32 8.28
C GLY A 24 25.42 35.06 8.86
N CYS A 25 25.25 34.03 8.02
CA CYS A 25 25.34 32.62 8.43
C CYS A 25 25.92 31.82 7.25
N GLU A 26 27.22 31.57 7.32
CA GLU A 26 27.95 30.70 6.42
C GLU A 26 27.58 29.22 6.62
N ALA A 27 27.65 28.50 5.51
CA ALA A 27 27.83 27.05 5.39
C ALA A 27 26.82 26.13 6.08
N THR A 28 25.92 25.55 5.28
CA THR A 28 25.88 24.08 5.18
C THR A 28 25.59 23.65 3.75
N HIS A 29 26.42 22.74 3.27
CA HIS A 29 26.23 21.96 2.06
C HIS A 29 24.79 21.48 1.94
N ARG A 30 24.07 21.95 0.90
CA ARG A 30 22.85 21.28 0.44
C ARG A 30 23.28 19.97 -0.24
N LYS A 31 23.59 18.94 0.57
CA LYS A 31 23.65 17.55 0.12
C LYS A 31 22.25 17.13 -0.29
N SER A 32 22.14 16.77 -1.55
CA SER A 32 21.29 15.73 -2.11
C SER A 32 19.97 15.44 -1.39
N VAL A 33 18.87 15.94 -1.96
CA VAL A 33 17.71 15.07 -2.10
C VAL A 33 17.82 14.51 -3.51
N SER A 34 18.56 13.41 -3.64
CA SER A 34 18.29 12.47 -4.72
C SER A 34 16.80 12.18 -4.62
N GLY A 35 16.04 12.60 -5.63
CA GLY A 35 14.73 12.03 -5.88
C GLY A 35 14.94 10.54 -5.97
N GLY A 36 14.72 9.84 -4.86
CA GLY A 36 14.52 8.41 -4.86
C GLY A 36 13.30 8.23 -5.75
N VAL A 37 13.55 7.82 -6.98
CA VAL A 37 12.53 7.19 -7.80
C VAL A 37 12.05 6.05 -6.93
N GLN A 38 10.93 6.24 -6.24
CA GLN A 38 10.23 5.15 -5.57
C GLN A 38 9.85 4.23 -6.72
N GLU A 39 10.72 3.27 -6.99
CA GLU A 39 10.46 2.16 -7.88
C GLU A 39 9.14 1.61 -7.40
N ARG A 40 8.10 1.77 -8.22
CA ARG A 40 6.75 1.38 -7.82
C ARG A 40 6.81 -0.12 -7.59
N GLU A 41 6.87 -0.54 -6.34
CA GLU A 41 6.70 -1.93 -5.94
C GLU A 41 5.26 -2.31 -6.29
N ILE A 42 5.08 -2.89 -7.48
CA ILE A 42 3.78 -3.30 -7.97
C ILE A 42 3.45 -4.65 -7.33
N LEU A 43 2.30 -4.73 -6.69
CA LEU A 43 1.78 -5.95 -6.10
C LEU A 43 1.25 -6.91 -7.18
N THR A 44 2.15 -7.73 -7.73
CA THR A 44 1.79 -8.69 -8.79
C THR A 44 1.09 -9.93 -8.22
N ASP A 45 0.31 -10.61 -9.06
CA ASP A 45 -0.36 -11.86 -8.69
C ASP A 45 0.64 -12.97 -8.33
N LYS A 46 1.84 -12.93 -8.92
CA LYS A 46 2.94 -13.84 -8.61
C LYS A 46 3.44 -13.66 -7.16
N ILE A 47 3.61 -12.42 -6.72
CA ILE A 47 4.00 -12.10 -5.34
C ILE A 47 2.90 -12.57 -4.38
N LEU A 48 1.64 -12.27 -4.68
CA LEU A 48 0.51 -12.71 -3.87
C LEU A 48 0.40 -14.24 -3.80
N TYR A 49 0.66 -14.93 -4.91
CA TYR A 49 0.66 -16.39 -4.94
C TYR A 49 1.76 -16.99 -4.08
N LYS A 50 3.00 -16.47 -4.15
CA LYS A 50 4.10 -16.91 -3.27
C LYS A 50 3.77 -16.65 -1.81
N LEU A 51 3.37 -15.42 -1.47
CA LEU A 51 2.96 -15.05 -0.11
C LEU A 51 1.89 -16.01 0.44
N ALA A 52 0.84 -16.22 -0.34
CA ALA A 52 -0.28 -17.09 0.01
C ALA A 52 0.15 -18.54 0.23
N THR A 53 0.98 -19.09 -0.64
CA THR A 53 1.26 -20.53 -0.63
C THR A 53 2.39 -20.92 0.31
N GLU A 54 3.36 -20.03 0.53
CA GLU A 54 4.57 -20.29 1.31
C GLU A 54 4.48 -19.79 2.77
N TYR A 55 3.79 -18.66 3.03
CA TYR A 55 3.87 -17.98 4.33
C TYR A 55 2.56 -18.00 5.14
N VAL A 56 1.40 -17.98 4.48
CA VAL A 56 0.10 -17.88 5.18
C VAL A 56 -0.27 -19.14 5.97
N GLY A 57 0.31 -20.30 5.64
CA GLY A 57 0.07 -21.53 6.40
C GLY A 57 -1.41 -21.95 6.41
N SER A 58 -1.90 -22.55 7.49
CA SER A 58 -3.31 -22.93 7.68
C SER A 58 -4.21 -21.75 8.08
N THR A 59 -3.64 -20.61 8.49
CA THR A 59 -4.34 -19.42 9.00
C THR A 59 -4.95 -18.51 7.93
N TRP A 60 -5.20 -19.05 6.74
CA TRP A 60 -5.64 -18.29 5.58
C TRP A 60 -7.01 -17.65 5.76
N HIS A 61 -7.87 -18.28 6.56
CA HIS A 61 -9.18 -17.75 6.91
C HIS A 61 -9.04 -16.48 7.78
N ASP A 62 -8.18 -16.51 8.80
CA ASP A 62 -7.91 -15.36 9.67
C ASP A 62 -7.30 -14.20 8.88
N VAL A 63 -6.36 -14.51 7.98
CA VAL A 63 -5.80 -13.52 7.06
C VAL A 63 -6.89 -12.90 6.17
N GLY A 64 -7.83 -13.71 5.67
CA GLY A 64 -8.97 -13.18 4.91
C GLY A 64 -9.84 -12.21 5.70
N MET A 65 -10.14 -12.54 6.97
CA MET A 65 -10.88 -11.65 7.85
C MET A 65 -10.12 -10.35 8.14
N CYS A 66 -8.80 -10.44 8.33
CA CYS A 66 -7.90 -9.28 8.48
C CYS A 66 -7.90 -8.35 7.28
N LEU A 67 -8.05 -8.92 6.08
CA LEU A 67 -8.19 -8.15 4.84
C LEU A 67 -9.60 -7.58 4.64
N GLY A 68 -10.50 -7.76 5.62
CA GLY A 68 -11.88 -7.29 5.55
C GLY A 68 -12.77 -8.10 4.60
N ILE A 69 -12.36 -9.32 4.23
CA ILE A 69 -13.18 -10.20 3.40
C ILE A 69 -14.31 -10.77 4.29
N PRO A 70 -15.59 -10.68 3.86
CA PRO A 70 -16.69 -11.23 4.63
C PRO A 70 -16.55 -12.74 4.86
N ALA A 71 -16.93 -13.21 6.06
CA ALA A 71 -16.89 -14.64 6.40
C ALA A 71 -17.66 -15.51 5.38
N ALA A 72 -18.82 -15.04 4.90
CA ALA A 72 -19.58 -15.74 3.86
C ALA A 72 -18.78 -15.94 2.56
N THR A 73 -17.93 -14.99 2.20
CA THR A 73 -17.03 -15.12 1.04
C THR A 73 -15.92 -16.12 1.32
N LEU A 74 -15.37 -16.14 2.54
CA LEU A 74 -14.36 -17.14 2.94
C LEU A 74 -14.93 -18.56 2.96
N ASP A 75 -16.16 -18.73 3.43
CA ASP A 75 -16.88 -20.02 3.38
C ASP A 75 -17.10 -20.50 1.95
N LEU A 76 -17.39 -19.58 1.02
CA LEU A 76 -17.50 -19.90 -0.41
C LEU A 76 -16.14 -20.32 -0.99
N ILE A 77 -15.04 -19.67 -0.59
CA ILE A 77 -13.69 -20.08 -0.99
C ILE A 77 -13.37 -21.49 -0.47
N GLU A 78 -13.68 -21.76 0.80
CA GLU A 78 -13.46 -23.07 1.44
C GLU A 78 -14.19 -24.19 0.70
N LYS A 79 -15.43 -23.92 0.26
CA LYS A 79 -16.27 -24.88 -0.50
C LYS A 79 -15.87 -25.03 -1.97
N ASN A 80 -15.49 -23.94 -2.63
CA ASN A 80 -15.31 -23.92 -4.09
C ASN A 80 -13.88 -24.29 -4.53
N GLN A 81 -12.89 -24.19 -3.65
CA GLN A 81 -11.50 -24.48 -3.98
C GLN A 81 -11.07 -25.79 -3.32
N GLU A 82 -10.72 -26.80 -4.11
CA GLU A 82 -10.29 -28.08 -3.57
C GLU A 82 -8.87 -28.03 -2.97
N SER A 83 -7.99 -27.23 -3.57
CA SER A 83 -6.58 -27.17 -3.17
C SER A 83 -6.35 -26.13 -2.05
N PRO A 84 -5.63 -26.48 -0.97
CA PRO A 84 -5.23 -25.52 0.06
C PRO A 84 -4.47 -24.32 -0.51
N LYS A 85 -3.65 -24.53 -1.56
CA LYS A 85 -2.91 -23.43 -2.21
C LYS A 85 -3.86 -22.48 -2.94
N LYS A 86 -4.86 -23.01 -3.63
CA LYS A 86 -5.87 -22.21 -4.35
C LYS A 86 -6.74 -21.41 -3.37
N LYS A 87 -7.17 -22.01 -2.24
CA LYS A 87 -7.90 -21.30 -1.18
C LYS A 87 -7.17 -20.05 -0.71
N LYS A 88 -5.89 -20.23 -0.33
CA LYS A 88 -5.03 -19.15 0.14
C LYS A 88 -4.88 -18.04 -0.90
N PHE A 89 -4.59 -18.41 -2.15
CA PHE A 89 -4.42 -17.42 -3.21
C PHE A 89 -5.72 -16.68 -3.54
N GLU A 90 -6.86 -17.38 -3.52
CA GLU A 90 -8.15 -16.77 -3.82
C GLU A 90 -8.53 -15.69 -2.80
N VAL A 91 -8.12 -15.82 -1.52
CA VAL A 91 -8.26 -14.72 -0.53
C VAL A 91 -7.59 -13.44 -1.01
N PHE A 92 -6.33 -13.50 -1.42
CA PHE A 92 -5.62 -12.31 -1.90
C PHE A 92 -6.18 -11.77 -3.22
N ARG A 93 -6.63 -12.67 -4.10
CA ARG A 93 -7.30 -12.29 -5.34
C ARG A 93 -8.60 -11.54 -5.08
N GLN A 94 -9.44 -12.05 -4.18
CA GLN A 94 -10.69 -11.41 -3.77
C GLN A 94 -10.43 -10.04 -3.14
N TRP A 95 -9.49 -9.94 -2.21
CA TRP A 95 -9.10 -8.65 -1.61
C TRP A 95 -8.59 -7.66 -2.66
N LYS A 96 -7.74 -8.11 -3.59
CA LYS A 96 -7.19 -7.26 -4.67
C LYS A 96 -8.29 -6.76 -5.62
N MET A 97 -9.32 -7.59 -5.85
CA MET A 97 -10.49 -7.25 -6.68
C MET A 97 -11.52 -6.38 -5.97
N SER A 98 -11.73 -6.57 -4.66
CA SER A 98 -12.68 -5.79 -3.87
C SER A 98 -12.16 -4.37 -3.57
N SER A 99 -10.85 -4.16 -3.67
CA SER A 99 -10.24 -2.85 -3.52
C SER A 99 -10.41 -2.00 -4.78
N ASN A 100 -11.31 -1.01 -4.72
CA ASN A 100 -11.47 0.04 -5.75
C ASN A 100 -10.28 1.01 -5.83
N LYS A 101 -9.18 0.69 -5.17
CA LYS A 101 -8.04 1.59 -4.96
C LYS A 101 -6.99 1.33 -6.03
N PRO A 102 -6.20 2.35 -6.38
CA PRO A 102 -5.17 2.20 -7.38
C PRO A 102 -4.04 1.27 -6.86
N GLU A 103 -3.41 0.53 -7.77
CA GLU A 103 -2.41 -0.51 -7.47
C GLU A 103 -1.26 -0.01 -6.59
N ASN A 104 -0.84 1.26 -6.75
CA ASN A 104 0.23 1.86 -5.95
C ASN A 104 -0.14 2.07 -4.47
N ILE A 105 -1.42 2.02 -4.11
CA ILE A 105 -1.89 2.13 -2.73
C ILE A 105 -2.13 0.74 -2.13
N LYS A 106 -2.46 -0.26 -2.95
CA LYS A 106 -2.79 -1.63 -2.49
C LYS A 106 -1.68 -2.24 -1.65
N LEU A 107 -0.42 -2.05 -2.02
CA LEU A 107 0.71 -2.58 -1.24
C LEU A 107 0.74 -2.01 0.19
N ALA A 108 0.61 -0.68 0.34
CA ALA A 108 0.61 -0.03 1.64
C ALA A 108 -0.56 -0.51 2.50
N GLU A 109 -1.72 -0.74 1.90
CA GLU A 109 -2.89 -1.26 2.61
C GLU A 109 -2.75 -2.71 3.02
N LEU A 110 -2.15 -3.54 2.18
CA LEU A 110 -1.86 -4.91 2.52
C LEU A 110 -0.94 -4.98 3.73
N LYS A 111 0.15 -4.20 3.71
CA LYS A 111 1.08 -4.08 4.85
C LYS A 111 0.34 -3.59 6.10
N LYS A 112 -0.48 -2.53 5.97
CA LYS A 112 -1.26 -2.00 7.09
C LYS A 112 -2.21 -3.03 7.69
N ALA A 113 -2.96 -3.77 6.87
CA ALA A 113 -3.88 -4.80 7.34
C ALA A 113 -3.15 -5.90 8.12
N PHE A 114 -1.96 -6.30 7.69
CA PHE A 114 -1.14 -7.25 8.43
C PHE A 114 -0.60 -6.69 9.75
N TYR A 115 -0.19 -5.42 9.79
CA TYR A 115 0.19 -4.75 11.04
C TYR A 115 -0.99 -4.71 12.04
N ASP A 116 -2.17 -4.28 11.58
CA ASP A 116 -3.36 -4.16 12.42
C ASP A 116 -3.80 -5.52 12.99
N CYS A 117 -3.47 -6.62 12.30
CA CYS A 117 -3.75 -7.99 12.72
C CYS A 117 -2.60 -8.73 13.40
N ASN A 118 -1.52 -8.03 13.76
CA ASN A 118 -0.34 -8.65 14.38
C ASN A 118 0.23 -9.82 13.56
N ARG A 119 0.22 -9.67 12.23
CA ARG A 119 0.82 -10.58 11.24
C ARG A 119 2.03 -9.94 10.59
N GLN A 120 2.93 -9.38 11.39
CA GLN A 120 4.17 -8.77 10.91
C GLN A 120 5.07 -9.79 10.19
N ASP A 121 4.92 -11.09 10.49
CA ASP A 121 5.55 -12.19 9.75
C ASP A 121 5.22 -12.13 8.25
N LEU A 122 3.98 -11.79 7.89
CA LEU A 122 3.55 -11.65 6.50
C LEU A 122 4.05 -10.34 5.88
N VAL A 123 4.28 -9.30 6.67
CA VAL A 123 4.90 -8.05 6.18
C VAL A 123 6.35 -8.30 5.81
N THR A 124 7.13 -8.92 6.69
CA THR A 124 8.52 -9.29 6.43
C THR A 124 8.63 -10.19 5.20
N ALA A 125 7.82 -11.24 5.12
CA ALA A 125 7.77 -12.12 3.94
C ALA A 125 7.43 -11.36 2.65
N LEU A 126 6.47 -10.44 2.69
CA LEU A 126 6.08 -9.64 1.53
C LEU A 126 7.24 -8.74 1.07
N GLU A 127 7.96 -8.12 2.00
CA GLU A 127 9.13 -7.28 1.69
C GLU A 127 10.31 -8.07 1.14
N GLU A 128 10.54 -9.29 1.65
CA GLU A 128 11.52 -10.22 1.10
C GLU A 128 11.16 -10.65 -0.32
N LEU A 129 9.88 -10.96 -0.57
CA LEU A 129 9.39 -11.31 -1.90
C LEU A 129 9.50 -10.17 -2.91
N LEU A 130 9.28 -8.93 -2.48
CA LEU A 130 9.43 -7.72 -3.30
C LEU A 130 10.90 -7.44 -3.60
N SER A 131 11.77 -7.52 -2.58
CA SER A 131 13.22 -7.32 -2.72
C SER A 131 13.86 -8.42 -3.58
N GLY A 132 13.41 -9.66 -3.43
CA GLY A 132 13.90 -10.82 -4.18
C GLY A 132 13.46 -10.86 -5.65
N GLU A 133 12.38 -10.17 -6.03
CA GLU A 133 12.06 -9.97 -7.45
C GLU A 133 12.94 -8.87 -8.09
N ALA A 134 13.43 -7.90 -7.31
CA ALA A 134 14.39 -6.90 -7.77
C ALA A 134 15.81 -7.47 -7.94
N THR A 135 16.16 -8.48 -7.15
CA THR A 135 17.41 -9.25 -7.28
C THR A 135 17.10 -10.69 -7.68
N GLY A 136 16.85 -10.96 -8.96
CA GLY A 136 16.71 -12.33 -9.44
C GLY A 136 17.90 -13.19 -9.01
N GLY A 137 17.72 -14.05 -7.99
CA GLY A 137 18.85 -14.81 -7.46
C GLY A 137 18.56 -15.61 -6.19
N LYS A 138 18.24 -16.89 -6.41
CA LYS A 138 18.49 -18.05 -5.52
C LYS A 138 17.78 -18.08 -4.16
N PHE A 139 16.77 -18.94 -4.07
CA PHE A 139 16.74 -19.90 -2.96
C PHE A 139 16.71 -21.32 -3.51
N LEU A 140 17.85 -21.98 -3.38
CA LEU A 140 18.04 -23.42 -3.53
C LEU A 140 17.75 -24.06 -2.16
N THR A 141 16.91 -25.10 -2.20
CA THR A 141 16.94 -26.33 -1.38
C THR A 141 17.37 -26.26 0.08
N GLN A 142 16.51 -26.81 0.94
CA GLN A 142 16.84 -28.03 1.68
C GLN A 142 15.60 -28.89 1.86
#